data_AF-A0A538LKM0-F1
#
_entry.id   AF-A0A538LKM0-F1
#
_cell.length_a   1.000
_cell.length_b   1.000
_cell.length_c   1.000
_cell.angle_alpha   90.00
_cell.angle_beta   90.00
_cell.angle_gamma   90.00
#
_symmetry.space_group_name_H-M   'P 1'
#
loop_
_entity.id
_entity.type
_entity.pdbx_description
1 polymer ?
#
loop_
_entity_poly.entity_id
_entity_poly.type
_entity_poly.pdbx_seq_one_letter_code
_entity_poly.pdbx_strand_id
1 'polypeptide(L)'
;MIAATVALGASHSAAAAPTAHLSGGGTASFSQVAFNVRLDGSGGASGSFECLMAGRSAFILANFPGLEHNMIVHATPTAGNVDGAIVTFSGPARLTLDGSQKMDVHVQVQVDVAHQTFELTVVEIGPMGPEEFMSGGVALR
;
A
#
# COMPACT_ATOMS: atom_id res chain seq x y z
N MET A 1 -35.38 10.25 53.51
CA MET A 1 -35.90 9.67 52.25
C MET A 1 -34.83 9.88 51.19
N ILE A 2 -34.14 8.82 50.79
CA ILE A 2 -33.02 8.83 49.85
C ILE A 2 -33.57 8.31 48.52
N ALA A 3 -33.38 9.06 47.43
CA ALA A 3 -33.68 8.59 46.08
C ALA A 3 -32.39 8.70 45.26
N ALA A 4 -31.77 7.56 44.99
CA ALA A 4 -30.62 7.42 44.10
C ALA A 4 -31.11 6.87 42.76
N THR A 5 -31.02 7.69 41.71
CA THR A 5 -31.33 7.32 40.33
C THR A 5 -30.10 6.71 39.68
N VAL A 6 -30.18 5.41 39.36
CA VAL A 6 -29.13 4.69 38.62
C VAL A 6 -29.42 4.83 37.12
N ALA A 7 -28.56 5.55 36.41
CA ALA A 7 -28.62 5.63 34.95
C ALA A 7 -27.94 4.39 34.35
N LEU A 8 -28.71 3.53 33.66
CA LEU A 8 -28.16 2.44 32.87
C LEU A 8 -27.62 3.00 31.55
N GLY A 9 -26.30 3.11 31.43
CA GLY A 9 -25.64 3.40 30.16
C GLY A 9 -25.68 2.18 29.25
N ALA A 10 -26.35 2.30 28.11
CA ALA A 10 -26.37 1.27 27.07
C ALA A 10 -24.98 1.13 26.45
N SER A 11 -24.29 0.03 26.74
CA SER A 11 -23.04 -0.34 26.08
C SER A 11 -23.36 -0.67 24.61
N HIS A 12 -23.16 0.30 23.72
CA HIS A 12 -23.13 -0.01 22.29
C HIS A 12 -21.85 -0.80 22.03
N SER A 13 -21.97 -2.10 21.81
CA SER A 13 -20.91 -2.88 21.17
C SER A 13 -20.68 -2.26 19.79
N ALA A 14 -19.60 -1.49 19.64
CA ALA A 14 -19.14 -1.07 18.33
C ALA A 14 -18.84 -2.34 17.54
N ALA A 15 -19.60 -2.57 16.47
CA ALA A 15 -19.26 -3.62 15.51
C ALA A 15 -17.83 -3.34 15.05
N ALA A 16 -16.94 -4.32 15.17
CA ALA A 16 -15.60 -4.21 14.62
C ALA A 16 -15.75 -3.87 13.14
N ALA A 17 -15.21 -2.73 12.73
CA ALA A 17 -15.31 -2.30 11.35
C ALA A 17 -14.69 -3.39 10.45
N PRO A 18 -15.31 -3.72 9.31
CA PRO A 18 -14.85 -4.81 8.46
C PRO A 18 -13.38 -4.59 8.10
N THR A 19 -12.55 -5.58 8.39
CA THR A 19 -11.14 -5.59 8.03
C THR A 19 -10.98 -6.25 6.68
N ALA A 20 -10.38 -5.53 5.73
CA ALA A 20 -10.05 -6.08 4.42
C ALA A 20 -8.56 -6.46 4.38
N HIS A 21 -8.22 -7.51 3.63
CA HIS A 21 -6.85 -7.96 3.45
C HIS A 21 -6.51 -8.02 1.96
N LEU A 22 -5.67 -7.08 1.52
CA LEU A 22 -5.06 -7.11 0.20
C LEU A 22 -3.82 -7.99 0.27
N SER A 23 -3.81 -9.04 -0.55
CA SER A 23 -2.70 -9.97 -0.63
C SER A 23 -2.41 -10.39 -2.07
N GLY A 24 -1.19 -10.83 -2.32
CA GLY A 24 -0.77 -11.34 -3.63
C GLY A 24 0.54 -10.72 -4.08
N GLY A 25 0.80 -10.80 -5.38
CA GLY A 25 2.06 -10.38 -5.96
C GLY A 25 2.39 -11.16 -7.22
N GLY A 26 3.57 -10.88 -7.77
CA GLY A 26 4.06 -11.50 -8.99
C GLY A 26 4.89 -10.54 -9.82
N THR A 27 4.99 -10.84 -11.11
CA THR A 27 5.63 -9.96 -12.10
C THR A 27 4.59 -9.00 -12.65
N ALA A 28 4.89 -7.70 -12.63
CA ALA A 28 4.11 -6.67 -13.28
C ALA A 28 4.83 -6.14 -14.54
N SER A 29 4.23 -5.15 -15.20
CA SER A 29 4.74 -4.58 -16.46
C SER A 29 6.22 -4.20 -16.41
N PHE A 30 6.70 -3.64 -15.29
CA PHE A 30 8.11 -3.27 -15.12
C PHE A 30 8.69 -3.61 -13.73
N SER A 31 7.90 -4.15 -12.82
CA SER A 31 8.34 -4.52 -11.47
C SER A 31 8.06 -5.96 -11.07
N GLN A 32 8.64 -6.38 -9.95
CA GLN A 32 8.20 -7.51 -9.15
C GLN A 32 7.61 -6.98 -7.85
N VAL A 33 6.43 -7.45 -7.47
CA VAL A 33 5.69 -6.91 -6.32
C VAL A 33 5.15 -7.98 -5.40
N ALA A 34 5.00 -7.62 -4.13
CA ALA A 34 4.29 -8.41 -3.13
C ALA A 34 3.44 -7.49 -2.23
N PHE A 35 2.19 -7.87 -2.04
CA PHE A 35 1.22 -7.19 -1.20
C PHE A 35 0.85 -8.08 -0.03
N ASN A 36 0.91 -7.51 1.17
CA ASN A 36 0.36 -8.11 2.38
C ASN A 36 -0.12 -6.97 3.29
N VAL A 37 -1.24 -6.34 2.92
CA VAL A 37 -1.74 -5.12 3.55
C VAL A 37 -3.12 -5.37 4.12
N ARG A 38 -3.26 -5.16 5.43
CA ARG A 38 -4.55 -5.19 6.13
C ARG A 38 -5.06 -3.76 6.27
N LEU A 39 -6.33 -3.55 5.93
CA LEU A 39 -7.03 -2.29 6.07
C LEU A 39 -8.12 -2.47 7.13
N ASP A 40 -8.15 -1.59 8.13
CA ASP A 40 -9.26 -1.53 9.06
C ASP A 40 -10.33 -0.55 8.55
N GLY A 41 -11.59 -0.77 8.93
CA GLY A 41 -12.68 0.10 8.51
C GLY A 41 -12.70 1.48 9.18
N SER A 42 -11.64 1.86 9.93
CA SER A 42 -11.44 3.21 10.46
C SER A 42 -10.42 4.04 9.65
N GLY A 43 -9.88 3.46 8.57
CA GLY A 43 -8.91 4.11 7.67
C GLY A 43 -7.45 3.79 8.00
N GLY A 44 -7.20 2.94 9.01
CA GLY A 44 -5.87 2.44 9.33
C GLY A 44 -5.43 1.32 8.39
N ALA A 45 -4.13 1.23 8.14
CA ALA A 45 -3.52 0.12 7.43
C ALA A 45 -2.33 -0.44 8.20
N SER A 46 -1.98 -1.70 7.93
CA SER A 46 -0.79 -2.36 8.48
C SER A 46 -0.31 -3.47 7.56
N GLY A 47 0.93 -3.92 7.76
CA GLY A 47 1.54 -4.99 6.98
C GLY A 47 2.68 -4.47 6.11
N SER A 48 2.85 -5.02 4.92
CA SER A 48 3.99 -4.72 4.05
C SER A 48 3.60 -4.65 2.58
N PHE A 49 4.30 -3.78 1.87
CA PHE A 49 4.32 -3.72 0.42
C PHE A 49 5.78 -3.71 -0.04
N GLU A 50 6.11 -4.64 -0.93
CA GLU A 50 7.42 -4.74 -1.56
C GLU A 50 7.28 -4.48 -3.05
N CYS A 51 8.17 -3.66 -3.61
CA CYS A 51 8.27 -3.47 -5.04
C CYS A 51 9.73 -3.35 -5.47
N LEU A 52 10.15 -4.25 -6.35
CA LEU A 52 11.45 -4.21 -7.03
C LEU A 52 11.23 -3.80 -8.48
N MET A 53 11.77 -2.64 -8.85
CA MET A 53 11.81 -2.17 -10.23
C MET A 53 13.23 -2.32 -10.75
N ALA A 54 13.41 -3.15 -11.79
CA ALA A 54 14.71 -3.44 -12.37
C ALA A 54 14.67 -3.29 -13.90
N GLY A 55 15.60 -2.51 -14.47
CA GLY A 55 15.89 -2.42 -15.91
C GLY A 55 14.80 -1.80 -16.80
N ARG A 56 13.56 -2.29 -16.76
CA ARG A 56 12.43 -1.83 -17.62
C ARG A 56 11.83 -0.51 -17.17
N SER A 57 12.14 -0.05 -15.96
CA SER A 57 11.70 1.22 -15.39
C SER A 57 12.66 2.39 -15.69
N ALA A 58 13.78 2.17 -16.39
CA ALA A 58 14.83 3.19 -16.60
C ALA A 58 14.30 4.56 -17.11
N PHE A 59 13.22 4.58 -17.89
CA PHE A 59 12.59 5.82 -18.37
C PHE A 59 11.83 6.59 -17.27
N ILE A 60 11.33 5.90 -16.25
CA ILE A 60 10.66 6.46 -15.06
C ILE A 60 11.71 6.88 -14.03
N LEU A 61 12.81 6.14 -13.99
CA LEU A 61 13.92 6.33 -13.06
C LEU A 61 14.81 7.53 -13.41
N ALA A 62 14.70 8.12 -14.61
CA ALA A 62 15.49 9.30 -15.02
C ALA A 62 15.29 10.54 -14.12
N ASN A 63 14.20 10.58 -13.35
CA ASN A 63 13.92 11.65 -12.38
C ASN A 63 14.62 11.44 -11.02
N PHE A 64 15.29 10.30 -10.81
CA PHE A 64 16.03 10.00 -9.60
C PHE A 64 17.54 10.23 -9.83
N PRO A 65 18.14 11.26 -9.22
CA PRO A 65 19.58 11.46 -9.32
C PRO A 65 20.32 10.30 -8.66
N GLY A 66 21.15 9.60 -9.44
CA GLY A 66 22.00 8.49 -8.97
C GLY A 66 21.38 7.09 -9.11
N LEU A 67 20.29 6.94 -9.88
CA LEU A 67 19.64 5.66 -10.12
C LEU A 67 19.97 5.13 -11.53
N GLU A 68 20.80 4.11 -11.59
CA GLU A 68 21.33 3.54 -12.83
C GLU A 68 20.62 2.24 -13.23
N HIS A 69 20.17 1.40 -12.27
CA HIS A 69 19.76 0.02 -12.58
C HIS A 69 18.49 -0.45 -11.87
N ASN A 70 18.40 -0.34 -10.54
CA ASN A 70 17.37 -0.97 -9.72
C ASN A 70 16.86 -0.08 -8.57
N MET A 71 15.55 -0.12 -8.34
CA MET A 71 14.88 0.53 -7.21
C MET A 71 14.09 -0.51 -6.41
N ILE A 72 14.32 -0.57 -5.09
CA ILE A 72 13.57 -1.42 -4.16
C ILE A 72 12.81 -0.53 -3.19
N VAL A 73 11.51 -0.78 -3.07
CA VAL A 73 10.61 -0.10 -2.15
C VAL A 73 10.11 -1.10 -1.14
N HIS A 74 10.38 -0.82 0.13
CA HIS A 74 9.82 -1.53 1.28
C HIS A 74 8.93 -0.58 2.06
N ALA A 75 7.61 -0.74 1.97
CA ALA A 75 6.66 0.14 2.65
C ALA A 75 5.98 -0.57 3.83
N THR A 76 5.72 0.18 4.88
CA THR A 76 4.89 -0.21 6.03
C THR A 76 3.67 0.70 6.07
N PRO A 77 2.56 0.32 5.40
CA PRO A 77 1.38 1.17 5.34
C PRO A 77 0.81 1.46 6.72
N THR A 78 0.29 2.68 6.91
CA THR A 78 -0.35 3.13 8.15
C THR A 78 -1.76 3.66 7.93
N ALA A 79 -2.09 4.05 6.69
CA ALA A 79 -3.42 4.49 6.29
C ALA A 79 -3.87 3.76 5.03
N GLY A 80 -5.17 3.58 4.86
CA GLY A 80 -5.72 3.01 3.65
C GLY A 80 -7.24 3.04 3.60
N ASN A 81 -7.78 2.78 2.41
CA ASN A 81 -9.21 2.71 2.17
C ASN A 81 -9.52 1.67 1.08
N VAL A 82 -10.74 1.15 1.13
CA VAL A 82 -11.31 0.30 0.07
C VAL A 82 -12.54 1.00 -0.50
N ASP A 83 -12.55 1.18 -1.82
CA ASP A 83 -13.71 1.67 -2.57
C ASP A 83 -14.03 0.70 -3.72
N GLY A 84 -14.99 -0.18 -3.49
CA GLY A 84 -15.32 -1.27 -4.41
C GLY A 84 -14.12 -2.22 -4.63
N ALA A 85 -13.61 -2.26 -5.85
CA ALA A 85 -12.43 -3.05 -6.22
C ALA A 85 -11.11 -2.28 -6.11
N ILE A 86 -11.17 -0.99 -5.79
CA ILE A 86 -9.99 -0.14 -5.64
C ILE A 86 -9.55 -0.14 -4.18
N VAL A 87 -8.29 -0.46 -3.96
CA VAL A 87 -7.63 -0.37 -2.65
C VAL A 87 -6.58 0.72 -2.73
N THR A 88 -6.63 1.67 -1.81
CA THR A 88 -5.56 2.66 -1.64
C THR A 88 -4.91 2.48 -0.28
N PHE A 89 -3.59 2.59 -0.22
CA PHE A 89 -2.87 2.62 1.05
C PHE A 89 -1.65 3.52 0.96
N SER A 90 -1.23 4.05 2.09
CA SER A 90 -0.09 4.93 2.19
C SER A 90 0.63 4.75 3.52
N GLY A 91 1.89 5.17 3.55
CA GLY A 91 2.71 5.09 4.74
C GLY A 91 4.18 5.34 4.46
N PRO A 92 5.00 5.27 5.52
CA PRO A 92 6.45 5.33 5.39
C PRO A 92 6.97 4.15 4.58
N ALA A 93 8.05 4.40 3.84
CA ALA A 93 8.78 3.39 3.11
C ALA A 93 10.29 3.65 3.12
N ARG A 94 11.05 2.57 2.96
CA ARG A 94 12.48 2.60 2.68
C ARG A 94 12.68 2.37 1.20
N LEU A 95 13.28 3.35 0.54
CA LEU A 95 13.77 3.23 -0.83
C LEU A 95 15.23 2.79 -0.83
N THR A 96 15.59 1.80 -1.64
CA THR A 96 16.99 1.43 -1.90
C THR A 96 17.26 1.51 -3.39
N LEU A 97 18.22 2.35 -3.76
CA LEU A 97 18.66 2.63 -5.13
C LEU A 97 20.00 1.93 -5.37
N ASP A 98 20.06 1.13 -6.43
CA ASP A 98 21.23 0.36 -6.87
C ASP A 98 21.94 -0.40 -5.74
N GLY A 99 21.15 -0.89 -4.78
CA GLY A 99 21.63 -1.66 -3.63
C GLY A 99 22.45 -0.88 -2.59
N SER A 100 22.70 0.41 -2.78
CA SER A 100 23.66 1.17 -1.97
C SER A 100 23.06 2.44 -1.34
N GLN A 101 22.36 3.26 -2.12
CA GLN A 101 21.74 4.48 -1.61
C GLN A 101 20.38 4.16 -0.98
N LYS A 102 20.17 4.59 0.27
CA LYS A 102 18.94 4.36 1.02
C LYS A 102 18.29 5.67 1.39
N MET A 103 16.98 5.79 1.19
CA MET A 103 16.21 6.98 1.51
C MET A 103 14.94 6.60 2.25
N ASP A 104 14.59 7.38 3.27
CA ASP A 104 13.26 7.33 3.87
C ASP A 104 12.34 8.22 3.06
N VAL A 105 11.20 7.66 2.66
CA VAL A 105 10.21 8.29 1.78
C VAL A 105 8.81 7.93 2.26
N HIS A 106 7.79 8.58 1.69
CA HIS A 106 6.42 8.16 1.82
C HIS A 106 5.93 7.61 0.49
N VAL A 107 5.04 6.63 0.56
CA VAL A 107 4.39 6.08 -0.62
C VAL A 107 2.88 6.20 -0.53
N GLN A 108 2.26 6.29 -1.68
CA GLN A 108 0.86 6.02 -1.89
C GLN A 108 0.76 4.96 -2.98
N VAL A 109 -0.03 3.93 -2.75
CA VAL A 109 -0.27 2.86 -3.70
C VAL A 109 -1.77 2.76 -3.95
N GLN A 110 -2.15 2.74 -5.22
CA GLN A 110 -3.50 2.44 -5.65
C GLN A 110 -3.49 1.10 -6.38
N VAL A 111 -4.41 0.21 -6.02
CA VAL A 111 -4.52 -1.12 -6.61
C VAL A 111 -5.94 -1.31 -7.11
N ASP A 112 -6.08 -1.68 -8.37
CA ASP A 112 -7.35 -2.13 -8.95
C ASP A 112 -7.36 -3.66 -9.01
N VAL A 113 -8.09 -4.27 -8.08
CA VAL A 113 -8.16 -5.72 -7.95
C VAL A 113 -8.97 -6.34 -9.09
N ALA A 114 -9.93 -5.62 -9.68
CA ALA A 114 -10.74 -6.13 -10.77
C ALA A 114 -9.94 -6.18 -12.09
N HIS A 115 -9.14 -5.15 -12.35
CA HIS A 115 -8.33 -5.06 -13.56
C HIS A 115 -6.92 -5.63 -13.41
N GLN A 116 -6.54 -6.06 -12.20
CA GLN A 116 -5.19 -6.53 -11.91
C GLN A 116 -4.16 -5.49 -12.35
N THR A 117 -4.32 -4.27 -11.84
CA THR A 117 -3.37 -3.19 -12.03
C THR A 117 -3.03 -2.51 -10.71
N PHE A 118 -1.89 -1.83 -10.66
CA PHE A 118 -1.57 -0.95 -9.54
C PHE A 118 -0.72 0.23 -10.03
N GLU A 119 -0.67 1.28 -9.22
CA GLU A 119 0.24 2.40 -9.41
C GLU A 119 0.91 2.73 -8.09
N LEU A 120 2.24 2.77 -8.11
CA LEU A 120 3.05 3.28 -7.01
C LEU A 120 3.32 4.77 -7.23
N THR A 121 3.09 5.58 -6.20
CA THR A 121 3.58 6.95 -6.10
C THR A 121 4.56 7.04 -4.94
N VAL A 122 5.77 7.52 -5.20
CA VAL A 122 6.70 7.93 -4.14
C VAL A 122 6.48 9.42 -3.94
N VAL A 123 5.96 9.83 -2.79
CA VAL A 123 5.43 11.20 -2.56
C VAL A 123 6.48 12.27 -2.88
N GLU A 124 7.74 12.00 -2.54
CA GLU A 124 8.86 12.91 -2.74
C GLU A 124 9.36 13.01 -4.19
N ILE A 125 8.92 12.11 -5.09
CA ILE A 125 9.33 12.10 -6.50
C ILE A 125 8.16 12.23 -7.47
N GLY A 126 7.09 11.46 -7.25
CA GLY A 126 5.91 11.43 -8.10
C GLY A 126 5.41 10.02 -8.40
N PRO A 127 4.40 9.91 -9.27
CA PRO A 127 3.86 8.63 -9.71
C PRO A 127 4.86 7.89 -10.61
N MET A 128 4.94 6.58 -10.43
CA MET A 128 5.73 5.68 -11.27
C MET A 128 4.92 5.15 -12.47
N GLY A 129 3.68 5.60 -12.65
CA GLY A 129 2.81 5.12 -13.71
C GLY A 129 2.16 3.76 -13.40
N PRO A 130 1.08 3.43 -14.13
CA PRO A 130 0.33 2.21 -13.91
C PRO A 130 1.10 0.96 -14.38
N GLU A 131 0.96 -0.11 -13.61
CA GLU A 131 1.49 -1.44 -13.88
C GLU A 131 0.37 -2.48 -13.96
N GLU A 132 0.49 -3.40 -14.91
CA GLU A 132 -0.42 -4.53 -15.07
C GLU A 132 0.28 -5.81 -14.58
N PHE A 133 -0.44 -6.69 -13.87
CA PHE A 133 0.12 -7.98 -13.48
C PHE A 133 0.25 -8.90 -14.71
N MET A 134 1.48 -9.31 -15.00
CA MET A 134 1.82 -10.25 -16.08
C MET A 134 1.87 -11.71 -15.59
N SER A 135 2.07 -11.90 -14.28
CA SER A 135 2.00 -13.19 -13.62
C SER A 135 1.54 -13.01 -12.17
N GLY A 136 0.99 -14.07 -11.57
CA GLY A 136 0.42 -13.99 -10.23
C GLY A 136 -0.85 -13.14 -10.21
N GLY A 137 -0.92 -12.18 -9.29
CA GLY A 137 -2.04 -11.25 -9.16
C GLY A 137 -2.30 -10.85 -7.70
N VAL A 138 -3.32 -10.03 -7.51
CA VAL A 138 -3.77 -9.54 -6.21
C VAL A 138 -5.22 -9.94 -5.94
N ALA A 139 -5.53 -10.14 -4.67
CA ALA A 139 -6.86 -10.44 -4.19
C ALA A 139 -7.16 -9.64 -2.93
N LEU A 140 -8.41 -9.18 -2.83
CA LEU A 140 -8.97 -8.56 -1.64
C LEU A 140 -9.90 -9.57 -0.96
N ARG A 141 -9.76 -9.73 0.36
CA ARG A 141 -10.57 -10.64 1.18
C ARG A 141 -11.08 -9.96 2.43
#